data_AF-A0A8E3B2F8-F1
#
_entry.id   AF-A0A8E3B2F8-F1
#
_cell.length_a   1.000
_cell.length_b   1.000
_cell.length_c   1.000
_cell.angle_alpha   90.00
_cell.angle_beta   90.00
_cell.angle_gamma   90.00
#
_symmetry.space_group_name_H-M   'P 1'
#
loop_
_entity.id
_entity.type
_entity.pdbx_description
1 polymer ?
#
loop_
_entity_poly.entity_id
_entity_poly.type
_entity_poly.pdbx_seq_one_letter_code
_entity_poly.pdbx_strand_id
1 'polypeptide(L)' 'MTKHDKAGHKTVADSLRELIRDADNRHHVQKHFRLSVEPELSPTLALLLFAIDQAQQGKPSVDQWDS' A
#
# COMPACT_ATOMS: atom_id res chain seq x y z
N MET A 1 -10.74 36.16 -20.09
CA MET A 1 -10.32 34.75 -19.93
C MET A 1 -8.85 34.74 -19.53
N THR A 2 -8.57 34.77 -18.23
CA THR A 2 -7.21 34.70 -17.69
C THR A 2 -6.75 33.24 -17.74
N LYS A 3 -5.79 32.96 -18.63
CA LYS A 3 -5.10 31.67 -18.69
C LYS A 3 -4.23 31.57 -17.44
N HIS A 4 -4.69 30.84 -16.42
CA HIS A 4 -3.86 30.52 -15.27
C HIS A 4 -2.80 29.51 -15.69
N ASP A 5 -1.56 29.97 -15.68
CA ASP A 5 -0.34 29.21 -15.85
C ASP A 5 -0.28 28.12 -14.76
N LYS A 6 -0.53 26.86 -15.12
CA LYS A 6 -0.39 25.69 -14.22
C LYS A 6 1.05 25.18 -14.25
N ALA A 7 2.02 26.08 -14.13
CA ALA A 7 3.42 25.72 -14.01
C ALA A 7 3.71 25.23 -12.58
N GLY A 8 3.97 23.93 -12.43
CA GLY A 8 4.99 23.41 -11.52
C GLY A 8 4.78 23.47 -10.00
N HIS A 9 3.62 23.87 -9.48
CA HIS A 9 3.42 23.88 -8.03
C HIS A 9 3.00 22.50 -7.51
N LYS A 10 3.95 21.76 -6.94
CA LYS A 10 3.68 20.57 -6.12
C LYS A 10 2.68 20.95 -5.02
N THR A 11 1.59 20.21 -4.93
CA THR A 11 0.64 20.42 -3.86
C THR A 11 1.23 19.94 -2.54
N VAL A 12 0.70 20.42 -1.42
CA VAL A 12 1.09 19.92 -0.08
C VAL A 12 0.89 18.40 0.00
N ALA A 13 -0.13 17.86 -0.68
CA ALA A 13 -0.37 16.43 -0.74
C ALA A 13 0.72 15.66 -1.52
N ASP A 14 1.24 16.24 -2.62
CA ASP A 14 2.31 15.63 -3.39
C ASP A 14 3.63 15.63 -2.60
N SER A 15 3.94 16.73 -1.93
CA SER A 15 5.11 16.83 -1.05
C SER A 15 5.00 15.86 0.14
N LEU A 16 3.82 15.69 0.72
CA LEU A 16 3.59 14.73 1.80
C LEU A 16 3.75 13.28 1.30
N ARG A 17 3.28 12.97 0.08
CA ARG A 17 3.46 11.65 -0.54
C ARG A 17 4.94 11.32 -0.77
N GLU A 18 5.74 12.29 -1.21
CA GLU A 18 7.18 12.08 -1.35
C GLU A 18 7.87 11.89 0.00
N LEU A 19 7.46 12.63 1.02
CA LEU A 19 8.00 12.51 2.37
C LEU A 19 7.77 11.12 2.98
N ILE A 20 6.56 10.55 2.85
CA ILE A 20 6.22 9.24 3.44
C ILE A 20 6.72 8.02 2.63
N ARG A 21 7.29 8.23 1.43
CA ARG A 21 7.94 7.15 0.66
C ARG A 21 9.15 6.59 1.38
N ASP A 22 9.86 7.46 2.11
CA ASP A 22 10.95 7.05 3.00
C ASP A 22 10.37 6.43 4.29
N ALA A 23 10.86 5.25 4.66
CA ALA A 23 10.34 4.48 5.78
C ALA A 23 10.56 5.17 7.13
N ASP A 24 11.67 5.88 7.32
CA ASP A 24 11.97 6.60 8.56
C ASP A 24 11.04 7.81 8.69
N ASN A 25 10.85 8.54 7.61
CA ASN A 25 9.92 9.67 7.56
C ASN A 25 8.47 9.24 7.75
N ARG A 26 8.09 8.05 7.26
CA ARG A 26 6.75 7.48 7.49
C ARG A 26 6.46 7.30 8.99
N HIS A 27 7.41 6.75 9.73
CA HIS A 27 7.28 6.56 11.18
C HIS A 27 7.17 7.92 11.91
N HIS A 28 7.99 8.90 11.51
CA HIS A 28 7.92 10.24 12.06
C HIS A 28 6.60 10.94 11.76
N VAL A 29 6.09 10.85 10.54
CA VAL A 29 4.80 11.44 10.14
C VAL A 29 3.65 10.80 10.92
N GLN A 30 3.65 9.46 11.03
CA GLN A 30 2.64 8.73 11.81
C GLN A 30 2.69 9.12 13.30
N LYS A 31 3.87 9.22 13.89
CA LYS A 31 4.06 9.57 15.31
C LYS A 31 3.66 11.02 15.62
N HIS A 32 4.07 11.97 14.79
CA HIS A 32 3.89 13.40 15.05
C HIS A 32 2.54 13.95 14.58
N PHE A 33 2.01 13.46 13.46
CA PHE A 33 0.75 13.93 12.90
C PHE A 33 -0.43 13.00 13.20
N ARG A 34 -0.19 11.85 13.86
CA ARG A 34 -1.21 10.80 14.11
C ARG A 34 -1.97 10.37 12.85
N LEU A 35 -1.35 10.59 11.69
CA LEU A 35 -1.91 10.20 10.41
C LEU A 35 -1.73 8.70 10.28
N SER A 36 -2.82 7.98 10.04
CA SER A 36 -2.76 6.56 9.69
C SER A 36 -2.23 6.45 8.27
N VAL A 37 -0.90 6.45 8.13
CA VAL A 37 -0.27 6.03 6.88
C VAL A 37 -0.39 4.53 6.84
N GLU A 38 -1.06 3.99 5.82
CA GLU A 38 -1.19 2.54 5.66
C GLU A 38 0.23 1.94 5.66
N PRO A 39 0.54 1.08 6.65
CA PRO A 39 1.84 0.46 6.69
C PRO A 39 1.96 -0.45 5.48
N GLU A 40 3.05 -0.31 4.72
CA GLU A 40 3.41 -1.36 3.77
C GLU A 40 3.56 -2.66 4.56
N LEU A 41 2.87 -3.70 4.12
CA LEU A 41 2.93 -5.01 4.76
C LEU A 41 4.39 -5.42 4.86
N SER A 42 4.81 -5.85 6.05
CA SER A 42 6.17 -6.35 6.20
C SER A 42 6.38 -7.52 5.21
N PRO A 43 7.60 -7.69 4.66
CA PRO A 43 7.87 -8.74 3.69
C PRO A 43 7.43 -10.14 4.19
N THR A 44 7.59 -10.41 5.49
CA THR A 44 7.14 -11.64 6.13
C THR A 44 5.62 -11.82 6.09
N LEU A 45 4.85 -10.75 6.34
CA LEU A 45 3.38 -10.79 6.28
C LEU A 45 2.88 -10.92 4.84
N ALA A 46 3.54 -10.26 3.88
CA ALA A 46 3.23 -10.42 2.46
C ALA A 46 3.48 -11.88 2.00
N LEU A 47 4.59 -12.49 2.41
CA LEU A 47 4.89 -13.90 2.13
C LEU A 47 3.90 -14.86 2.79
N LEU A 48 3.46 -14.56 4.03
CA LEU A 48 2.44 -15.36 4.71
C LEU A 48 1.10 -15.33 3.96
N LEU A 49 0.65 -14.13 3.53
CA LEU A 49 -0.58 -14.00 2.75
C LEU A 49 -0.49 -14.72 1.41
N PHE A 50 0.65 -14.63 0.73
CA PHE A 50 0.91 -15.37 -0.50
C PHE A 50 0.88 -16.89 -0.27
N ALA A 51 1.45 -17.39 0.82
CA ALA A 51 1.42 -18.81 1.16
C ALA A 51 -0.01 -19.30 1.48
N ILE A 52 -0.84 -18.46 2.11
CA ILE A 52 -2.26 -18.77 2.38
C ILE A 52 -3.05 -18.86 1.06
N ASP A 53 -2.85 -17.92 0.14
CA ASP A 53 -3.51 -17.91 -1.17
C ASP A 53 -3.15 -19.16 -1.99
N GLN A 54 -1.86 -19.51 -2.04
CA GLN A 54 -1.39 -20.74 -2.69
C GLN A 54 -1.98 -22.02 -2.05
N ALA A 55 -2.11 -22.04 -0.72
CA ALA A 55 -2.72 -23.17 -0.01
C ALA A 55 -4.23 -23.30 -0.26
N GLN A 56 -4.91 -22.21 -0.60
CA GLN A 56 -6.32 -22.22 -0.99
C GLN A 56 -6.49 -22.68 -2.45
N GLN A 57 -5.61 -22.25 -3.34
CA GLN A 57 -5.61 -22.65 -4.76
C GLN A 57 -5.17 -24.12 -4.97
N GLY A 58 -4.41 -24.69 -4.04
CA GLY A 58 -3.97 -26.09 -4.06
C GLY A 58 -5.02 -27.12 -3.62
N LYS A 59 -6.25 -26.69 -3.27
CA LYS A 59 -7.36 -27.63 -3.02
C LYS A 59 -8.07 -27.91 -4.35
N PRO A 60 -7.95 -29.11 -4.94
CA PRO A 60 -8.95 -29.52 -5.91
C PRO A 60 -10.31 -29.49 -5.18
N SER A 61 -11.28 -28.78 -5.75
CA SER A 61 -12.68 -28.87 -5.32
C SER A 61 -13.03 -30.36 -5.23
N VAL A 62 -13.44 -30.81 -4.05
CA VAL A 62 -13.83 -32.19 -3.77
C VAL A 62 -15.11 -32.58 -4.56
N ASP A 63 -15.73 -31.62 -5.26
CA ASP A 63 -16.89 -31.82 -6.13
C ASP A 63 -16.59 -32.44 -7.51
N GLN A 64 -15.33 -32.78 -7.84
CA GLN A 64 -15.01 -33.40 -9.13
C GLN A 64 -14.53 -34.86 -9.02
N TRP A 65 -14.95 -35.58 -7.98
CA TRP A 65 -14.83 -37.04 -7.91
C TRP A 65 -16.21 -37.65 -7.62
N ASP A 66 -17.10 -37.60 -8.59
CA ASP A 66 -17.93 -38.76 -8.92
C ASP A 66 -18.58 -38.57 -10.30
N SER A 67 -18.82 -39.71 -10.95
CA SER A 67 -19.17 -39.89 -12.36
C SER A 67 -20.59 -39.44 -12.73
#